data_AF-A0A961IGE3-F1
#
_entry.id   AF-A0A961IGE3-F1
#
_cell.length_a   1.000
_cell.length_b   1.000
_cell.length_c   1.000
_cell.angle_alpha   90.00
_cell.angle_beta   90.00
_cell.angle_gamma   90.00
#
_symmetry.space_group_name_H-M   'P 1'
#
loop_
_entity.id
_entity.type
_entity.pdbx_description
1 polymer ?
#
loop_
_entity_poly.entity_id
_entity_poly.type
_entity_poly.pdbx_seq_one_letter_code
_entity_poly.pdbx_strand_id
1 'polypeptide(L)'
;IQEVYRLQGVFINEKHIEIIVRQMLRKVELEDPGDTTFVAHQQVDRFTFSDENERVESEGGVPASGRQILLGITRASLNTESFISAASFQETTKVLTDAAIKGRKDPLLGLKENVIIGHLIPAGTGLKHYRDIEIYKEEYGDIQRSEKERLEEAARELFAARGGEEGSAPEETPAETSGAESPF
;
A
#
# COMPACT_ATOMS: atom_id res chain seq x y z
N ILE A 1 35.18 -0.17 2.83
CA ILE A 1 34.85 1.02 2.01
C ILE A 1 35.32 2.30 2.69
N GLN A 2 34.81 2.66 3.88
CA GLN A 2 35.24 3.89 4.55
C GLN A 2 36.74 3.98 4.82
N GLU A 3 37.37 2.87 5.19
CA GLU A 3 38.82 2.83 5.44
C GLU A 3 39.61 3.32 4.22
N VAL A 4 39.22 2.93 3.00
CA VAL A 4 39.86 3.37 1.76
C VAL A 4 39.70 4.88 1.54
N TYR A 5 38.52 5.44 1.81
CA TYR A 5 38.28 6.89 1.69
C TYR A 5 39.03 7.69 2.75
N ARG A 6 39.04 7.20 4.00
CA ARG A 6 39.80 7.81 5.10
C ARG A 6 41.30 7.80 4.81
N LEU A 7 41.83 6.71 4.25
CA LEU A 7 43.23 6.60 3.83
C LEU A 7 43.60 7.61 2.73
N GLN A 8 42.64 8.02 1.89
CA GLN A 8 42.82 9.05 0.87
C GLN A 8 42.53 10.48 1.38
N GLY A 9 42.27 10.65 2.68
CA GLY A 9 41.95 11.95 3.27
C GLY A 9 40.56 12.49 2.91
N VAL A 10 39.67 11.65 2.37
CA VAL A 10 38.32 12.03 1.97
C VAL A 10 37.32 11.61 3.06
N PHE A 11 36.65 12.60 3.64
CA PHE A 11 35.62 12.37 4.66
C PHE A 11 34.24 12.27 3.99
N ILE A 12 33.63 11.09 4.05
CA ILE A 12 32.26 10.82 3.56
C ILE A 12 31.39 10.42 4.74
N ASN A 13 30.22 11.04 4.87
CA ASN A 13 29.25 10.68 5.92
C ASN A 13 28.71 9.26 5.69
N GLU A 14 28.61 8.47 6.75
CA GLU A 14 28.15 7.07 6.69
C GLU A 14 26.75 6.92 6.10
N LYS A 15 25.88 7.93 6.29
CA LYS A 15 24.52 7.97 5.75
C LYS A 15 24.47 7.79 4.23
N HIS A 16 25.48 8.27 3.50
CA HIS A 16 25.53 8.09 2.05
C HIS A 16 25.74 6.62 1.67
N ILE A 17 26.64 5.93 2.37
CA ILE A 17 26.91 4.51 2.16
C ILE A 17 25.67 3.69 2.56
N GLU A 18 25.03 4.05 3.68
CA GLU A 18 23.82 3.39 4.16
C GLU A 18 22.69 3.46 3.12
N ILE A 19 22.45 4.64 2.53
CA ILE A 19 21.43 4.81 1.49
C ILE A 19 21.74 3.94 0.26
N ILE A 20 23.01 3.80 -0.13
CA ILE A 20 23.42 2.94 -1.24
C ILE A 20 23.19 1.46 -0.90
N VAL A 21 23.63 1.02 0.28
CA VAL A 21 23.45 -0.37 0.73
C VAL A 21 21.97 -0.71 0.86
N ARG A 22 21.12 0.24 1.30
CA ARG A 22 19.66 0.09 1.32
C ARG A 22 19.09 -0.20 -0.08
N GLN A 23 19.62 0.43 -1.13
CA GLN A 23 19.20 0.11 -2.50
C GLN A 23 19.69 -1.27 -2.96
N MET A 24 20.88 -1.70 -2.53
CA MET A 24 21.41 -3.03 -2.83
C MET A 24 20.63 -4.16 -2.16
N LEU A 25 19.99 -3.90 -1.01
CA LEU A 25 19.17 -4.86 -0.25
C LEU A 25 17.67 -4.80 -0.59
N ARG A 26 17.27 -4.10 -1.65
CA ARG A 26 15.84 -3.83 -1.91
C ARG A 26 15.01 -5.05 -2.33
N LYS A 27 15.65 -6.14 -2.78
CA LYS A 27 14.96 -7.33 -3.30
C LYS A 27 14.92 -8.47 -2.28
N VAL A 28 13.84 -9.24 -2.34
CA VAL A 28 13.63 -10.47 -1.57
C VAL A 28 13.50 -11.61 -2.57
N GLU A 29 14.19 -12.72 -2.29
CA GLU A 29 14.06 -13.97 -3.02
C GLU A 29 13.13 -14.89 -2.23
N LEU A 30 12.07 -15.37 -2.88
CA LEU A 30 11.10 -16.25 -2.24
C LEU A 30 11.65 -17.66 -2.05
N GLU A 31 11.39 -18.21 -0.87
CA GLU A 31 11.66 -19.60 -0.52
C GLU A 31 10.39 -20.44 -0.64
N ASP A 32 9.30 -19.98 0.00
CA ASP A 32 7.98 -20.62 -0.06
C ASP A 32 6.91 -19.55 -0.41
N PRO A 33 6.14 -19.72 -1.50
CA PRO A 33 5.09 -18.78 -1.86
C PRO A 33 3.87 -18.79 -0.92
N GLY A 34 3.65 -19.83 -0.10
CA GLY A 34 2.45 -19.95 0.73
C GLY A 34 1.17 -19.84 -0.13
N ASP A 35 0.20 -19.05 0.36
CA ASP A 35 -1.07 -18.77 -0.35
C ASP A 35 -1.02 -17.48 -1.20
N THR A 36 0.16 -16.87 -1.37
CA THR A 36 0.33 -15.65 -2.16
C THR A 36 0.32 -15.92 -3.67
N THR A 37 0.25 -14.85 -4.46
CA THR A 37 0.35 -14.94 -5.93
C THR A 37 1.78 -15.18 -6.44
N PHE A 38 2.77 -15.30 -5.54
CA PHE A 38 4.17 -15.39 -5.93
C PHE A 38 4.59 -16.80 -6.37
N VAL A 39 5.76 -16.86 -7.01
CA VAL A 39 6.39 -18.13 -7.43
C VAL A 39 7.67 -18.36 -6.61
N ALA A 40 7.95 -19.62 -6.30
CA ALA A 40 9.20 -20.01 -5.64
C ALA A 40 10.43 -19.51 -6.43
N HIS A 41 11.46 -19.03 -5.71
CA HIS A 41 12.68 -18.43 -6.26
C HIS A 41 12.48 -17.15 -7.09
N GLN A 42 11.27 -16.58 -7.11
CA GLN A 42 11.05 -15.28 -7.71
C GLN A 42 11.72 -14.18 -6.88
N GLN A 43 12.32 -13.20 -7.57
CA GLN A 43 12.84 -11.99 -6.94
C GLN A 43 11.80 -10.88 -7.04
N VAL A 44 11.36 -10.37 -5.90
CA VAL A 44 10.36 -9.30 -5.80
C VAL A 44 10.90 -8.13 -4.99
N ASP A 45 10.27 -6.97 -5.16
CA ASP A 45 10.56 -5.82 -4.30
C ASP A 45 10.11 -6.09 -2.86
N ARG A 46 10.92 -5.70 -1.88
CA ARG A 46 10.60 -5.90 -0.45
C ARG A 46 9.29 -5.25 -0.04
N PHE A 47 8.93 -4.11 -0.64
CA PHE A 47 7.66 -3.44 -0.33
C PHE A 47 6.49 -4.25 -0.87
N THR A 48 6.53 -4.66 -2.15
CA THR A 48 5.51 -5.52 -2.76
C THR A 48 5.36 -6.86 -2.03
N PHE A 49 6.48 -7.45 -1.57
CA PHE A 49 6.45 -8.67 -0.76
C PHE A 49 5.72 -8.45 0.58
N SER A 50 6.02 -7.34 1.25
CA SER A 50 5.37 -6.98 2.52
C SER A 50 3.88 -6.73 2.34
N ASP A 51 3.51 -5.97 1.31
CA ASP A 51 2.12 -5.58 1.04
C ASP A 51 1.24 -6.81 0.71
N GLU A 52 1.77 -7.75 -0.10
CA GLU A 52 1.05 -8.97 -0.45
C GLU A 52 0.92 -9.94 0.74
N ASN A 53 1.96 -10.04 1.58
CA ASN A 53 1.88 -10.84 2.79
C ASN A 53 0.87 -10.27 3.79
N GLU A 54 0.85 -8.95 3.98
CA GLU A 54 -0.14 -8.30 4.85
C GLU A 54 -1.57 -8.54 4.34
N ARG A 55 -1.79 -8.50 3.03
CA ARG A 55 -3.07 -8.85 2.41
C ARG A 55 -3.47 -10.30 2.72
N VAL A 56 -2.59 -11.26 2.47
CA VAL A 56 -2.90 -12.70 2.68
C VAL A 56 -3.11 -13.01 4.17
N GLU A 57 -2.33 -12.41 5.07
CA GLU A 57 -2.52 -12.55 6.51
C GLU A 57 -3.88 -12.00 6.95
N SER A 58 -4.33 -10.87 6.39
CA SER A 58 -5.64 -10.28 6.70
C SER A 58 -6.81 -11.15 6.23
N GLU A 59 -6.60 -11.92 5.15
CA GLU A 59 -7.55 -12.89 4.61
C GLU A 59 -7.50 -14.24 5.37
N GLY A 60 -6.58 -14.41 6.32
CA GLY A 60 -6.40 -15.61 7.12
C GLY A 60 -5.60 -16.72 6.42
N GLY A 61 -4.91 -16.41 5.32
CA GLY A 61 -4.06 -17.34 4.59
C GLY A 61 -2.63 -17.42 5.16
N VAL A 62 -1.81 -18.30 4.56
CA VAL A 62 -0.40 -18.45 4.92
C VAL A 62 0.48 -17.46 4.13
N PRO A 63 1.21 -16.54 4.78
CA PRO A 63 2.09 -15.58 4.11
C PRO A 63 3.26 -16.27 3.41
N ALA A 64 3.80 -15.65 2.37
CA ALA A 64 5.01 -16.13 1.71
C ALA A 64 6.24 -15.95 2.62
N SER A 65 7.17 -16.89 2.54
CA SER A 65 8.49 -16.79 3.16
C SER A 65 9.57 -16.50 2.11
N GLY A 66 10.53 -15.67 2.48
CA GLY A 66 11.61 -15.27 1.59
C GLY A 66 12.77 -14.64 2.34
N ARG A 67 13.95 -14.68 1.72
CA ARG A 67 15.16 -14.08 2.26
C ARG A 67 15.58 -12.86 1.47
N GLN A 68 16.01 -11.83 2.19
CA GLN A 68 16.55 -10.62 1.56
C GLN A 68 17.86 -10.94 0.86
N ILE A 69 18.03 -10.47 -0.37
CA ILE A 69 19.24 -10.70 -1.16
C ILE A 69 20.01 -9.40 -1.37
N LEU A 70 21.34 -9.49 -1.30
CA LEU A 70 22.23 -8.38 -1.61
C LEU A 70 22.59 -8.41 -3.10
N LEU A 71 22.12 -7.40 -3.83
CA LEU A 71 22.42 -7.22 -5.24
C LEU A 71 23.54 -6.19 -5.44
N GLY A 72 24.43 -6.44 -6.39
CA GLY A 72 25.39 -5.43 -6.84
C GLY A 72 24.66 -4.21 -7.44
N ILE A 73 25.26 -3.01 -7.33
CA ILE A 73 24.65 -1.75 -7.78
C ILE A 73 24.11 -1.80 -9.22
N THR A 74 24.84 -2.45 -10.13
CA THR A 74 24.44 -2.63 -11.54
C THR A 74 23.19 -3.47 -11.67
N ARG A 75 23.13 -4.61 -10.96
CA ARG A 75 21.97 -5.51 -10.97
C ARG A 75 20.77 -4.87 -10.27
N ALA A 76 20.98 -4.16 -9.17
CA ALA A 76 19.92 -3.41 -8.49
C ALA A 76 19.32 -2.31 -9.39
N SER A 77 20.16 -1.63 -10.18
CA SER A 77 19.71 -0.57 -11.09
C SER A 77 18.94 -1.07 -12.30
N LEU A 78 19.29 -2.26 -12.82
CA LEU A 78 18.58 -2.91 -13.94
C LEU A 78 17.23 -3.51 -13.51
N ASN A 79 17.11 -3.96 -12.25
CA ASN A 79 15.88 -4.55 -11.68
C ASN A 79 14.98 -3.51 -10.99
N THR A 80 14.91 -2.30 -11.53
CA THR A 80 13.94 -1.29 -11.09
C THR A 80 12.57 -1.55 -11.73
N GLU A 81 11.50 -1.01 -11.13
CA GLU A 81 10.13 -1.20 -11.62
C GLU A 81 9.88 -0.47 -12.95
N SER A 82 10.52 0.69 -13.14
CA SER A 82 10.42 1.45 -14.38
C SER A 82 11.32 0.89 -15.47
N PHE A 83 10.70 0.42 -16.55
CA PHE A 83 11.45 -0.03 -17.72
C PHE A 83 12.10 1.15 -18.47
N ILE A 84 11.51 2.35 -18.42
CA ILE A 84 12.08 3.56 -19.05
C ILE A 84 13.40 3.93 -18.35
N SER A 85 13.38 3.95 -17.01
CA SER A 85 14.58 4.18 -16.20
C SER A 85 15.62 3.08 -16.38
N ALA A 86 15.21 1.80 -16.39
CA ALA A 86 16.13 0.68 -16.60
C ALA A 86 16.80 0.74 -17.99
N ALA A 87 16.02 1.00 -19.04
CA ALA A 87 16.51 1.07 -20.41
C ALA A 87 17.49 2.24 -20.66
N SER A 88 17.34 3.32 -19.88
CA SER A 88 18.26 4.47 -19.91
C SER A 88 19.63 4.20 -19.29
N PHE A 89 19.75 3.14 -18.46
CA PHE A 89 21.00 2.80 -17.79
C PHE A 89 21.89 1.92 -18.69
N GLN A 90 21.45 0.69 -18.96
CA GLN A 90 22.16 -0.30 -19.79
C GLN A 90 21.15 -1.32 -20.39
N GLU A 91 21.62 -2.23 -21.26
CA GLU A 91 20.83 -3.33 -21.84
C GLU A 91 19.51 -2.90 -22.54
N THR A 92 19.48 -1.71 -23.14
CA THR A 92 18.28 -1.05 -23.70
C THR A 92 17.40 -1.98 -24.55
N THR A 93 17.98 -2.70 -25.51
CA THR A 93 17.22 -3.61 -26.39
C THR A 93 16.50 -4.70 -25.58
N LYS A 94 17.21 -5.36 -24.66
CA LYS A 94 16.65 -6.44 -23.86
C LYS A 94 15.54 -5.95 -22.93
N VAL A 95 15.74 -4.80 -22.28
CA VAL A 95 14.75 -4.21 -21.37
C VAL A 95 13.48 -3.82 -22.12
N LEU A 96 13.60 -3.17 -23.28
CA LEU A 96 12.45 -2.76 -24.07
C LEU A 96 11.69 -3.95 -24.68
N THR A 97 12.41 -4.97 -25.15
CA THR A 97 11.78 -6.19 -25.67
C THR A 97 11.01 -6.93 -24.58
N ASP A 98 11.59 -7.12 -23.39
CA ASP A 98 10.90 -7.77 -22.28
C ASP A 98 9.66 -6.99 -21.82
N ALA A 99 9.77 -5.66 -21.74
CA ALA A 99 8.65 -4.79 -21.43
C ALA A 99 7.53 -4.85 -22.48
N ALA A 100 7.88 -4.90 -23.77
CA ALA A 100 6.92 -4.99 -24.87
C ALA A 100 6.19 -6.34 -24.88
N ILE A 101 6.92 -7.46 -24.67
CA ILE A 101 6.32 -8.80 -24.61
C ILE A 101 5.32 -8.89 -23.44
N LYS A 102 5.67 -8.31 -22.29
CA LYS A 102 4.83 -8.30 -21.08
C LYS A 102 3.75 -7.21 -21.10
N GLY A 103 3.75 -6.31 -22.09
CA GLY A 103 2.84 -5.16 -22.14
C GLY A 103 2.94 -4.24 -20.93
N ARG A 104 4.15 -4.06 -20.36
CA ARG A 104 4.35 -3.27 -19.13
C ARG A 104 4.00 -1.80 -19.37
N LYS A 105 3.35 -1.18 -18.38
CA LYS A 105 3.10 0.27 -18.31
C LYS A 105 3.97 0.87 -17.22
N ASP A 106 4.54 2.05 -17.49
CA ASP A 106 5.38 2.77 -16.54
C ASP A 106 4.55 3.83 -15.81
N PRO A 107 4.45 3.80 -14.47
CA PRO A 107 3.65 4.75 -13.71
C PRO A 107 4.34 6.12 -13.53
N LEU A 108 5.58 6.31 -14.00
CA LEU A 108 6.32 7.58 -13.92
C LEU A 108 6.47 8.10 -12.47
N LEU A 109 6.75 7.21 -11.52
CA LEU A 109 6.94 7.58 -10.11
C LEU A 109 8.40 7.96 -9.80
N GLY A 110 9.33 7.67 -10.72
CA GLY A 110 10.76 7.87 -10.54
C GLY A 110 11.26 9.22 -11.04
N LEU A 111 12.47 9.59 -10.62
CA LEU A 111 13.11 10.84 -11.05
C LEU A 111 13.50 10.78 -12.53
N LYS A 112 14.09 9.67 -12.99
CA LYS A 112 14.63 9.55 -14.34
C LYS A 112 13.54 9.49 -15.41
N GLU A 113 12.47 8.73 -15.18
CA GLU A 113 11.33 8.69 -16.12
C GLU A 113 10.79 10.08 -16.41
N ASN A 114 10.50 10.85 -15.35
CA ASN A 114 9.94 12.19 -15.48
C ASN A 114 10.88 13.14 -16.21
N VAL A 115 12.19 13.07 -15.94
CA VAL A 115 13.20 13.86 -16.67
C VAL A 115 13.22 13.50 -18.16
N ILE A 116 13.16 12.21 -18.52
CA ILE A 116 13.20 11.75 -19.91
C ILE A 116 11.97 12.20 -20.69
N ILE A 117 10.80 12.18 -20.04
CA ILE A 117 9.53 12.61 -20.65
C ILE A 117 9.38 14.14 -20.66
N GLY A 118 10.14 14.86 -19.82
CA GLY A 118 10.02 16.31 -19.67
C GLY A 118 8.93 16.75 -18.69
N HIS A 119 8.50 15.86 -17.80
CA HIS A 119 7.59 16.17 -16.69
C HIS A 119 8.35 16.63 -15.44
N LEU A 120 7.66 17.30 -14.52
CA LEU A 120 8.25 17.71 -13.26
C LEU A 120 8.63 16.48 -12.42
N ILE A 121 9.85 16.49 -11.88
CA ILE A 121 10.29 15.39 -11.02
C ILE A 121 9.50 15.38 -9.70
N PRO A 122 9.21 14.20 -9.13
CA PRO A 122 8.55 14.05 -7.84
C PRO A 122 9.51 14.31 -6.66
N ALA A 123 10.28 15.40 -6.73
CA ALA A 123 11.24 15.81 -5.70
C ALA A 123 11.34 17.34 -5.64
N GLY A 124 11.70 17.86 -4.47
CA GLY A 124 11.88 19.30 -4.25
C GLY A 124 10.61 20.10 -4.57
N THR A 125 10.71 21.06 -5.49
CA THR A 125 9.59 21.94 -5.88
C THR A 125 8.49 21.21 -6.66
N GLY A 126 8.82 20.14 -7.39
CA GLY A 126 7.83 19.37 -8.15
C GLY A 126 6.88 18.56 -7.26
N LEU A 127 7.26 18.34 -6.00
CA LEU A 127 6.49 17.53 -5.05
C LEU A 127 5.18 18.22 -4.60
N LYS A 128 5.09 19.55 -4.70
CA LYS A 128 3.85 20.30 -4.45
C LYS A 128 2.72 19.82 -5.36
N HIS A 129 3.02 19.63 -6.65
CA HIS A 129 2.03 19.21 -7.64
C HIS A 129 1.51 17.79 -7.41
N TYR A 130 2.26 16.93 -6.71
CA TYR A 130 1.82 15.59 -6.32
C TYR A 130 1.08 15.56 -4.97
N ARG A 131 1.35 16.52 -4.07
CA ARG A 131 0.66 16.63 -2.76
C ARG A 131 -0.69 17.32 -2.87
N ASP A 132 -0.80 18.30 -3.76
CA ASP A 132 -1.98 19.15 -3.91
C ASP A 132 -3.05 18.50 -4.84
N ILE A 133 -2.88 17.21 -5.18
CA ILE A 133 -3.88 16.44 -5.92
C ILE A 133 -4.96 16.00 -4.92
N GLU A 134 -6.09 16.71 -4.92
CA GLU A 134 -7.32 16.19 -4.34
C GLU A 134 -7.75 14.97 -5.16
N ILE A 135 -7.58 13.78 -4.58
CA ILE A 135 -8.19 12.57 -5.13
C ILE A 135 -9.68 12.73 -4.88
N TYR A 136 -10.40 13.21 -5.90
CA TYR A 136 -11.83 12.93 -6.00
C TYR A 136 -11.95 11.41 -6.13
N LYS A 137 -12.12 10.73 -5.00
CA LYS A 137 -12.89 9.50 -5.02
C LYS A 137 -14.26 9.96 -5.52
N GLU A 138 -14.53 9.78 -6.82
CA GLU A 138 -15.91 9.54 -7.23
C GLU A 138 -16.43 8.53 -6.24
N GLU A 139 -17.34 8.99 -5.39
CA GLU A 139 -17.96 8.18 -4.36
C GLU A 139 -18.28 6.83 -4.99
N TYR A 140 -17.95 5.76 -4.26
CA TYR A 140 -18.75 4.56 -4.35
C TYR A 140 -20.19 5.03 -4.24
N GLY A 141 -20.89 5.16 -5.37
CA GLY A 141 -22.23 5.68 -5.40
C GLY A 141 -23.05 4.87 -4.40
N ASP A 142 -23.58 5.55 -3.39
CA ASP A 142 -24.84 5.23 -2.72
C ASP A 142 -25.13 3.80 -2.24
N ILE A 143 -24.15 2.88 -2.14
CA ILE A 143 -24.42 1.55 -1.56
C ILE A 143 -24.50 1.63 -0.02
N GLN A 144 -24.02 2.72 0.59
CA GLN A 144 -24.27 3.03 2.00
C GLN A 144 -25.40 4.04 2.20
N ARG A 145 -26.39 4.09 1.29
CA ARG A 145 -27.75 4.43 1.71
C ARG A 145 -28.24 3.29 2.58
N SER A 146 -27.91 3.47 3.84
CA SER A 146 -27.85 2.51 4.93
C SER A 146 -28.99 1.47 4.91
N GLU A 147 -28.65 0.20 5.18
CA GLU A 147 -29.63 -0.79 5.66
C GLU A 147 -30.50 -0.22 6.78
N LYS A 148 -29.94 0.72 7.54
CA LYS A 148 -30.59 1.52 8.58
C LYS A 148 -31.75 2.37 8.06
N GLU A 149 -31.62 3.09 6.95
CA GLU A 149 -32.71 3.83 6.31
C GLU A 149 -33.79 2.89 5.78
N ARG A 150 -33.41 1.74 5.20
CA ARG A 150 -34.35 0.72 4.71
C ARG A 150 -35.12 0.04 5.86
N LEU A 151 -34.45 -0.22 6.98
CA LEU A 151 -35.05 -0.77 8.20
C LEU A 151 -35.96 0.25 8.88
N GLU A 152 -35.58 1.54 8.90
CA GLU A 152 -36.41 2.62 9.44
C GLU A 152 -37.66 2.88 8.59
N GLU A 153 -37.55 2.77 7.26
CA GLU A 153 -38.67 2.91 6.33
C GLU A 153 -39.63 1.70 6.43
N ALA A 154 -39.10 0.47 6.48
CA ALA A 154 -39.89 -0.73 6.73
C ALA A 154 -40.55 -0.74 8.12
N ALA A 155 -39.86 -0.25 9.15
CA ALA A 155 -40.43 -0.08 10.48
C ALA A 155 -41.56 0.97 10.51
N ARG A 156 -41.40 2.07 9.76
CA ARG A 156 -42.46 3.09 9.60
C ARG A 156 -43.67 2.55 8.86
N GLU A 157 -43.49 1.76 7.81
CA GLU A 157 -44.60 1.12 7.08
C GLU A 157 -45.32 0.07 7.94
N LEU A 158 -44.58 -0.73 8.73
CA LEU A 158 -45.16 -1.69 9.68
C LEU A 158 -45.92 -1.00 10.82
N PHE A 159 -45.43 0.14 11.32
CA PHE A 159 -46.13 0.96 12.32
C PHE A 159 -47.39 1.62 11.75
N ALA A 160 -47.34 2.09 10.50
CA ALA A 160 -48.50 2.66 9.82
C ALA A 160 -49.59 1.61 9.51
N ALA A 161 -49.19 0.37 9.18
CA ALA A 161 -50.12 -0.74 8.96
C ALA A 161 -50.77 -1.26 10.26
N ARG A 162 -50.15 -0.99 11.42
CA ARG A 162 -50.64 -1.42 12.74
C ARG A 162 -51.34 -0.30 13.53
N GLY A 163 -51.36 0.93 13.00
CA GLY A 163 -51.98 2.11 13.59
C GLY A 163 -53.48 2.16 13.40
N GLY A 164 -54.20 1.29 14.10
CA GLY A 164 -55.66 1.25 14.12
C GLY A 164 -56.19 0.40 15.26
N GLU A 165 -55.67 0.56 16.47
CA GLU A 165 -56.38 0.26 17.73
C GLU A 165 -55.62 0.89 18.91
N GLU A 166 -56.34 1.65 19.72
CA GLU A 166 -55.85 2.45 20.86
C GLU A 166 -55.24 1.59 21.97
N GLY A 167 -54.28 2.15 22.72
CA GLY A 167 -53.88 1.55 24.00
C GLY A 167 -52.64 2.16 24.67
N SER A 168 -52.87 3.23 25.41
CA SER A 168 -52.11 3.70 26.60
C SER A 168 -50.57 3.78 26.54
N ALA A 169 -50.09 5.03 26.54
CA ALA A 169 -48.73 5.37 26.96
C ALA A 169 -48.48 5.00 28.44
N PRO A 170 -47.23 4.70 28.83
CA PRO A 170 -46.76 5.00 30.18
C PRO A 170 -45.78 6.17 30.17
N GLU A 171 -45.93 7.01 31.19
CA GLU A 171 -45.14 8.19 31.53
C GLU A 171 -43.65 7.88 31.73
N GLU A 172 -42.81 8.85 31.36
CA GLU A 172 -41.47 8.99 31.93
C GLU A 172 -41.58 9.48 33.37
N THR A 173 -40.86 8.85 34.30
CA THR A 173 -40.28 9.55 35.45
C THR A 173 -38.82 9.15 35.67
N PRO A 174 -37.95 10.09 36.08
CA PRO A 174 -36.51 9.91 36.15
C PRO A 174 -36.01 9.40 37.51
N ALA A 175 -34.81 8.81 37.48
CA ALA A 175 -33.80 8.62 38.54
C ALA A 175 -34.19 8.77 40.02
N GLU A 176 -33.89 7.75 40.83
CA GLU A 176 -33.09 7.94 42.05
C GLU A 176 -32.55 6.61 42.62
N THR A 177 -31.58 6.77 43.51
CA THR A 177 -30.50 5.87 43.89
C THR A 177 -30.83 4.81 44.97
N SER A 178 -29.99 3.78 44.99
CA SER A 178 -29.43 3.09 46.20
C SER A 178 -30.27 2.07 46.97
N GLY A 179 -29.56 1.05 47.46
CA GLY A 179 -29.97 0.13 48.53
C GLY A 179 -30.28 -1.27 48.03
N ALA A 180 -29.32 -2.19 47.96
CA ALA A 180 -28.88 -3.05 49.07
C ALA A 180 -29.71 -4.35 49.19
N GLU A 181 -28.93 -5.44 49.15
CA GLU A 181 -29.16 -6.75 49.78
C GLU A 181 -30.04 -7.83 49.11
N SER A 182 -29.37 -8.99 48.99
CA SER A 182 -29.77 -10.42 49.05
C SER A 182 -31.14 -10.75 49.70
N PRO A 183 -31.69 -11.99 49.63
CA PRO A 183 -30.97 -13.26 49.43
C PRO A 183 -31.64 -14.32 48.55
N PHE A 184 -30.84 -15.18 47.92
CA PHE A 184 -30.77 -16.64 48.09
C PHE A 184 -29.81 -17.23 47.05
#